data_AF-A0A2D6QXU6-F1
#
_entry.id   AF-A0A2D6QXU6-F1
#
_cell.length_a   1.000
_cell.length_b   1.000
_cell.length_c   1.000
_cell.angle_alpha   90.00
_cell.angle_beta   90.00
_cell.angle_gamma   90.00
#
_symmetry.space_group_name_H-M   'P 1'
#
loop_
_entity.id
_entity.type
_entity.pdbx_description
1 polymer ?
#
loop_
_entity_poly.entity_id
_entity_poly.type
_entity_poly.pdbx_seq_one_letter_code
_entity_poly.pdbx_strand_id
1 'polypeptide(L)'
;MDSSYASSAALVESDLVLSDWSGVAHEFALGLLRPAIFVDTPQKAHNDSHPELDIECYEDVLRADLGALIGVHEVNSLPAVVTSLIDERVEWRQRLELLRDQVLFNPGNAVQTAAEQILDLMT
;
A
#
# COMPACT_ATOMS: atom_id res chain seq x y z
N MET A 1 -8.48 16.68 -8.71
CA MET A 1 -7.29 15.81 -8.84
C MET A 1 -6.13 16.71 -9.16
N ASP A 2 -5.10 16.72 -8.32
CA ASP A 2 -3.91 17.54 -8.55
C ASP A 2 -3.15 16.95 -9.75
N SER A 3 -3.15 17.67 -10.87
CA SER A 3 -2.59 17.22 -12.15
C SER A 3 -1.08 17.47 -12.27
N SER A 4 -0.40 17.69 -11.14
CA SER A 4 1.04 17.92 -11.13
C SER A 4 1.79 16.59 -11.11
N TYR A 5 2.53 16.31 -12.19
CA TYR A 5 3.52 15.24 -12.28
C TYR A 5 4.53 15.21 -11.10
N ALA A 6 4.64 16.32 -10.36
CA ALA A 6 5.52 16.48 -9.21
C ALA A 6 5.19 15.52 -8.05
N SER A 7 3.90 15.24 -7.80
CA SER A 7 3.50 14.31 -6.71
C SER A 7 3.93 12.87 -7.02
N SER A 8 3.73 12.42 -8.27
CA SER A 8 4.16 11.10 -8.72
C SER A 8 5.68 10.95 -8.75
N ALA A 9 6.42 12.01 -9.14
CA ALA A 9 7.89 11.98 -9.13
C ALA A 9 8.45 11.80 -7.71
N ALA A 10 7.91 12.54 -6.74
CA ALA A 10 8.34 12.42 -5.34
C ALA A 10 8.11 11.00 -4.80
N LEU A 11 6.98 10.36 -5.14
CA LEU A 11 6.74 8.95 -4.78
C LEU A 11 7.75 8.01 -5.43
N VAL A 12 8.03 8.17 -6.73
CA VAL A 12 8.99 7.29 -7.44
C VAL A 12 10.43 7.45 -6.92
N GLU A 13 10.80 8.64 -6.45
CA GLU A 13 12.13 8.92 -5.91
C GLU A 13 12.29 8.53 -4.43
N SER A 14 11.19 8.38 -3.68
CA SER A 14 11.23 8.11 -2.24
C SER A 14 11.57 6.66 -1.89
N ASP A 15 12.43 6.44 -0.91
CA ASP A 15 12.73 5.09 -0.39
C ASP A 15 11.60 4.51 0.48
N LEU A 16 10.79 5.37 1.10
CA LEU A 16 9.70 5.04 2.01
C LEU A 16 8.56 6.04 1.86
N VAL A 17 7.36 5.65 2.31
CA VAL A 17 6.22 6.55 2.49
C VAL A 17 5.68 6.44 3.91
N LEU A 18 5.26 7.56 4.50
CA LEU A 18 4.54 7.60 5.78
C LEU A 18 3.08 7.97 5.50
N SER A 19 2.14 7.17 5.98
CA SER A 19 0.71 7.39 5.81
C SER A 19 -0.10 6.84 6.98
N ASP A 20 -1.42 6.96 6.94
CA ASP A 20 -2.35 6.45 7.93
C ASP A 20 -3.23 5.32 7.35
N TRP A 21 -4.20 5.67 6.49
CA TRP A 21 -5.17 4.77 5.86
C TRP A 21 -5.18 4.93 4.33
N SER A 22 -4.19 5.61 3.75
CA SER A 22 -4.20 5.91 2.33
C SER A 22 -3.92 4.67 1.48
N GLY A 23 -4.81 4.41 0.51
CA GLY A 23 -4.56 3.45 -0.57
C GLY A 23 -3.31 3.79 -1.39
N VAL A 24 -2.91 5.06 -1.47
CA VAL A 24 -1.66 5.46 -2.17
C VAL A 24 -0.42 4.85 -1.53
N ALA A 25 -0.40 4.65 -0.20
CA ALA A 25 0.71 3.99 0.46
C ALA A 25 0.76 2.49 0.14
N HIS A 26 -0.40 1.87 -0.08
CA HIS A 26 -0.50 0.48 -0.53
C HIS A 26 0.01 0.33 -1.98
N GLU A 27 -0.41 1.24 -2.87
CA GLU A 27 0.06 1.31 -4.25
C GLU A 27 1.58 1.57 -4.34
N PHE A 28 2.10 2.47 -3.50
CA PHE A 28 3.54 2.71 -3.38
C PHE A 28 4.25 1.41 -3.00
N ALA A 29 3.78 0.73 -1.96
CA ALA A 29 4.48 -0.43 -1.42
C ALA A 29 4.46 -1.62 -2.37
N LEU A 30 3.30 -1.96 -2.92
CA LEU A 30 3.16 -3.08 -3.85
C LEU A 30 3.66 -2.73 -5.26
N GLY A 31 3.46 -1.49 -5.71
CA GLY A 31 3.87 -1.04 -7.04
C GLY A 31 5.38 -0.84 -7.17
N LEU A 32 6.01 -0.20 -6.18
CA LEU A 32 7.44 0.10 -6.19
C LEU A 32 8.30 -0.89 -5.41
N LEU A 33 7.67 -1.81 -4.65
CA LEU A 33 8.34 -2.79 -3.80
C LEU A 33 9.24 -2.12 -2.77
N ARG A 34 8.69 -1.11 -2.09
CA ARG A 34 9.36 -0.31 -1.05
C ARG A 34 8.44 -0.21 0.16
N PRO A 35 8.93 -0.38 1.39
CA PRO A 35 8.04 -0.45 2.54
C PRO A 35 7.34 0.89 2.83
N ALA A 36 6.13 0.78 3.36
CA ALA A 36 5.33 1.89 3.87
C ALA A 36 5.27 1.86 5.40
N ILE A 37 5.31 3.02 6.02
CA ILE A 37 5.07 3.20 7.45
C ILE A 37 3.65 3.72 7.61
N PHE A 38 2.85 3.03 8.41
CA PHE A 38 1.49 3.41 8.76
C PHE A 38 1.43 3.89 10.20
N VAL A 39 0.79 5.03 10.43
CA VAL A 39 0.43 5.50 11.77
C VAL A 39 -0.99 5.01 12.07
N ASP A 40 -1.15 4.28 13.17
CA ASP A 40 -2.41 3.68 13.58
C ASP A 40 -3.34 4.73 14.21
N THR A 41 -3.92 5.56 13.35
CA THR A 41 -4.97 6.52 13.70
C THR A 41 -6.33 5.84 13.69
N PRO A 42 -7.37 6.41 14.34
CA PRO A 42 -8.72 5.88 14.25
C PRO A 42 -9.16 5.65 12.80
N GLN A 43 -9.85 4.53 12.56
CA GLN A 43 -10.22 4.09 11.21
C GLN A 43 -11.00 5.15 10.44
N LYS A 44 -10.58 5.37 9.18
CA LYS A 44 -11.28 6.24 8.25
C LYS A 44 -12.47 5.52 7.60
N ALA A 45 -13.42 5.08 8.42
CA ALA A 45 -14.66 4.49 7.94
C ALA A 45 -15.70 5.58 7.63
N HIS A 46 -16.27 5.55 6.42
CA HIS A 46 -17.40 6.40 6.04
C HIS A 46 -18.73 5.63 6.00
N ASN A 47 -18.69 4.35 6.39
CA ASN A 47 -19.84 3.45 6.46
C ASN A 47 -19.81 2.71 7.80
N ASP A 48 -20.68 3.10 8.73
CA ASP A 48 -20.72 2.52 10.08
C ASP A 48 -21.28 1.09 10.11
N SER A 49 -21.98 0.67 9.04
CA SER A 49 -22.54 -0.68 8.89
C SER A 49 -21.57 -1.67 8.23
N HIS A 50 -20.34 -1.28 7.88
CA HIS A 50 -19.36 -2.22 7.31
C HIS A 50 -19.09 -3.46 8.19
N PRO A 51 -19.17 -3.43 9.54
CA PRO A 51 -18.95 -4.62 10.36
C PRO A 51 -20.05 -5.69 10.18
N GLU A 52 -21.22 -5.33 9.64
CA GLU A 52 -22.31 -6.26 9.37
C GLU A 52 -21.99 -7.25 8.23
N LEU A 53 -20.98 -6.95 7.40
CA LEU A 53 -20.55 -7.81 6.30
C LEU A 53 -19.74 -9.04 6.78
N ASP A 54 -19.30 -9.06 8.04
CA ASP A 54 -18.47 -10.13 8.62
C ASP A 54 -17.21 -10.45 7.77
N ILE A 55 -16.65 -9.40 7.15
CA ILE A 55 -15.45 -9.43 6.33
C ILE A 55 -14.51 -8.34 6.82
N GLU A 56 -13.25 -8.68 7.05
CA GLU A 56 -12.22 -7.72 7.44
C GLU A 56 -11.95 -6.73 6.30
N CYS A 57 -11.80 -5.44 6.64
CA CYS A 57 -11.38 -4.45 5.66
C CYS A 57 -9.94 -4.73 5.24
N TYR A 58 -9.68 -4.56 3.95
CA TYR A 58 -8.36 -4.83 3.36
C TYR A 58 -7.23 -4.08 4.07
N GLU A 59 -7.45 -2.80 4.39
CA GLU A 59 -6.47 -1.96 5.08
C GLU A 59 -6.23 -2.41 6.53
N ASP A 60 -7.19 -3.06 7.19
CA ASP A 60 -6.99 -3.58 8.55
C ASP A 60 -6.00 -4.74 8.54
N VAL A 61 -6.09 -5.59 7.53
CA VAL A 61 -5.25 -6.79 7.41
C VAL A 61 -3.86 -6.43 6.88
N LEU A 62 -3.78 -5.57 5.86
CA LEU A 62 -2.55 -5.48 5.06
C LEU A 62 -1.53 -4.46 5.55
N ARG A 63 -1.92 -3.41 6.29
CA ARG A 63 -1.01 -2.32 6.68
C ARG A 63 0.24 -2.81 7.43
N ALA A 64 0.09 -3.84 8.27
CA ALA A 64 1.21 -4.44 9.01
C ALA A 64 2.18 -5.22 8.11
N ASP A 65 1.73 -5.74 6.98
CA ASP A 65 2.53 -6.56 6.06
C ASP A 65 3.27 -5.72 4.99
N LEU A 66 2.93 -4.43 4.87
CA LEU A 66 3.49 -3.51 3.89
C LEU A 66 4.73 -2.76 4.38
N GLY A 67 5.14 -2.96 5.63
CA GLY A 67 6.29 -2.30 6.24
C GLY A 67 6.17 -2.25 7.76
N ALA A 68 5.82 -1.08 8.30
CA ALA A 68 5.66 -0.90 9.73
C ALA A 68 4.32 -0.25 10.07
N LEU A 69 3.67 -0.73 11.14
CA LEU A 69 2.50 -0.10 11.75
C LEU A 69 2.90 0.39 13.13
N ILE A 70 2.79 1.70 13.37
CA ILE A 70 3.16 2.33 14.64
C ILE A 70 1.97 3.06 15.26
N GLY A 71 1.83 3.01 16.58
CA GLY A 71 0.83 3.77 17.30
C GLY A 71 1.10 5.28 17.25
N VAL A 72 0.05 6.10 17.40
CA VAL A 72 0.14 7.57 17.46
C VAL A 72 1.09 8.05 18.58
N HIS A 73 1.26 7.27 19.63
CA HIS A 73 2.13 7.59 20.77
C HIS A 73 3.59 7.12 20.57
N GLU A 74 3.87 6.41 19.49
CA GLU A 74 5.18 5.80 19.21
C GLU A 74 6.00 6.61 18.21
N VAL A 75 5.60 7.85 17.88
CA VAL A 75 6.29 8.72 16.90
C VAL A 75 7.79 8.87 17.17
N ASN A 76 8.22 8.80 18.43
CA ASN A 76 9.63 8.85 18.80
C ASN A 76 10.44 7.64 18.31
N SER A 77 9.80 6.52 17.95
CA SER A 77 10.45 5.33 17.39
C SER A 77 10.69 5.45 15.88
N LEU A 78 10.06 6.42 15.19
CA LEU A 78 10.15 6.59 13.74
C LEU A 78 11.58 6.58 13.19
N PRO A 79 12.57 7.29 13.79
CA PRO A 79 13.93 7.24 13.29
C PRO A 79 14.50 5.82 13.24
N ALA A 80 14.26 5.02 14.29
CA ALA A 80 14.73 3.64 14.36
C ALA A 80 14.00 2.74 13.35
N VAL A 81 12.69 2.93 13.18
CA VAL A 81 11.87 2.22 12.18
C VAL A 81 12.37 2.51 10.77
N VAL A 82 12.59 3.78 10.44
CA VAL A 82 13.12 4.21 9.13
C VAL A 82 14.47 3.55 8.86
N THR A 83 15.39 3.57 9.83
CA THR A 83 16.71 2.93 9.68
C THR A 83 16.58 1.43 9.41
N SER A 84 15.78 0.71 10.21
CA SER A 84 15.58 -0.74 10.02
C SER A 84 15.00 -1.06 8.63
N LEU A 85 13.96 -0.34 8.19
CA LEU A 85 13.35 -0.57 6.87
C LEU A 85 14.33 -0.33 5.70
N ILE A 86 15.21 0.67 5.81
CA ILE A 86 16.23 0.98 4.80
C ILE A 86 17.37 -0.06 4.80
N ASP A 87 17.80 -0.48 5.98
CA ASP A 87 18.86 -1.47 6.16
C ASP A 87 18.40 -2.85 5.64
N GLU A 88 17.12 -3.19 5.86
CA GLU A 88 16.48 -4.44 5.45
C GLU A 88 15.80 -4.37 4.06
N ARG A 89 16.08 -3.33 3.25
CA ARG A 89 15.36 -3.07 1.98
C ARG A 89 15.32 -4.25 1.00
N VAL A 90 16.31 -5.14 1.03
CA VAL A 90 16.35 -6.34 0.18
C VAL A 90 15.33 -7.37 0.66
N GLU A 91 15.24 -7.59 1.96
CA GLU A 91 14.27 -8.50 2.56
C GLU A 91 12.85 -7.97 2.39
N TRP A 92 12.66 -6.66 2.60
CA TRP A 92 11.37 -6.01 2.38
C TRP A 92 10.90 -6.09 0.93
N ARG A 93 11.80 -5.88 -0.04
CA ARG A 93 11.46 -6.08 -1.45
C ARG A 93 10.93 -7.49 -1.71
N GLN A 94 11.59 -8.51 -1.19
CA GLN A 94 11.17 -9.91 -1.37
C GLN A 94 9.82 -10.20 -0.71
N ARG A 95 9.59 -9.69 0.51
CA ARG A 95 8.29 -9.81 1.20
C ARG A 95 7.18 -9.14 0.40
N LEU A 96 7.41 -7.93 -0.09
CA LEU A 96 6.44 -7.17 -0.88
C LEU A 96 6.19 -7.81 -2.25
N GLU A 97 7.20 -8.43 -2.87
CA GLU A 97 7.02 -9.21 -4.10
C GLU A 97 6.10 -10.40 -3.86
N LEU A 98 6.36 -11.20 -2.83
CA LEU A 98 5.51 -12.33 -2.45
C LEU A 98 4.09 -11.89 -2.11
N LEU A 99 3.92 -10.77 -1.42
CA LEU A 99 2.61 -10.24 -1.07
C LEU A 99 1.87 -9.74 -2.32
N ARG A 100 2.55 -8.99 -3.19
CA ARG A 100 1.99 -8.49 -4.45
C ARG A 100 1.46 -9.63 -5.30
N ASP A 101 2.19 -10.73 -5.40
CA ASP A 101 1.78 -11.88 -6.21
C ASP A 101 0.52 -12.57 -5.63
N GLN A 102 0.18 -12.34 -4.36
CA GLN A 102 -1.02 -12.86 -3.71
C GLN A 102 -2.22 -11.91 -3.85
N VAL A 103 -1.99 -10.60 -3.77
CA VAL A 103 -3.08 -9.61 -3.61
C VAL A 103 -3.33 -8.75 -4.85
N LEU A 104 -2.35 -8.63 -5.75
CA LEU A 104 -2.44 -7.77 -6.92
C LEU A 104 -2.59 -8.57 -8.21
N PHE A 105 -3.67 -8.30 -8.94
CA PHE A 105 -3.97 -8.96 -10.20
C PHE A 105 -3.41 -8.17 -11.39
N ASN A 106 -2.83 -8.89 -12.36
CA ASN A 106 -2.32 -8.34 -13.62
C ASN A 106 -1.31 -7.17 -13.45
N PRO A 107 -0.31 -7.25 -12.55
CA PRO A 107 0.68 -6.19 -12.40
C PRO A 107 1.39 -5.92 -13.72
N GLY A 108 1.43 -4.64 -14.14
CA GLY A 108 2.02 -4.21 -15.41
C GLY A 108 1.16 -4.46 -16.66
N ASN A 109 0.11 -5.29 -16.58
CA ASN A 109 -0.72 -5.67 -17.73
C ASN A 109 -2.21 -5.37 -17.54
N ALA A 110 -2.62 -4.80 -16.39
CA ALA A 110 -4.03 -4.61 -16.02
C ALA A 110 -4.88 -3.94 -17.10
N VAL A 111 -4.35 -2.92 -17.79
CA VAL A 111 -5.08 -2.23 -18.88
C VAL A 111 -5.32 -3.16 -20.07
N GLN A 112 -4.29 -3.90 -20.49
CA GLN A 112 -4.42 -4.85 -21.59
C GLN A 112 -5.42 -5.96 -21.22
N THR A 113 -5.26 -6.57 -20.04
CA THR A 113 -6.15 -7.63 -19.58
C THR A 113 -7.59 -7.13 -19.49
N ALA A 114 -7.82 -5.93 -18.95
CA ALA A 114 -9.17 -5.35 -18.89
C ALA A 114 -9.76 -5.13 -20.29
N ALA A 115 -8.97 -4.62 -21.24
CA ALA A 115 -9.41 -4.41 -22.62
C ALA A 115 -9.79 -5.73 -23.32
N GLU A 116 -8.99 -6.78 -23.13
CA GLU A 116 -9.27 -8.13 -23.64
C GLU A 116 -10.57 -8.69 -23.05
N GLN A 117 -10.76 -8.59 -21.73
CA GLN A 117 -11.99 -9.05 -21.07
C GLN A 117 -13.25 -8.31 -21.56
N ILE A 118 -13.15 -7.00 -21.82
CA ILE A 118 -14.26 -6.22 -22.38
C ILE A 118 -14.59 -6.70 -23.80
N LEU A 119 -13.56 -6.94 -24.63
CA LEU A 119 -13.76 -7.39 -26.00
C LEU A 119 -14.44 -8.77 -26.04
N ASP A 120 -14.03 -9.70 -25.17
CA ASP A 120 -14.61 -11.04 -25.07
C ASP A 120 -16.10 -11.01 -24.71
N LEU A 121 -16.55 -10.05 -23.90
CA LEU A 121 -17.98 -9.88 -23.57
C LEU A 121 -18.82 -9.36 -24.75
N MET A 122 -18.18 -8.84 -25.80
CA MET A 122 -18.85 -8.28 -26.98
C MET A 122 -18.96 -9.26 -28.15
N THR A 123 -18.28 -10.41 -28.09
CA THR A 123 -18.25 -11.45 -29.14
C THR A 123 -19.02 -12.70 -28.72
#